data_AF-A0A5R9F050-F1
#
_entry.id   AF-A0A5R9F050-F1
#
_cell.length_a   1.000
_cell.length_b   1.000
_cell.length_c   1.000
_cell.angle_alpha   90.00
_cell.angle_beta   90.00
_cell.angle_gamma   90.00
#
_symmetry.space_group_name_H-M   'P 1'
#
loop_
_entity.id
_entity.type
_entity.pdbx_description
1 polymer ?
#
loop_
_entity_poly.entity_id
_entity_poly.type
_entity_poly.pdbx_seq_one_letter_code
_entity_poly.pdbx_strand_id
1 'polypeptide(L)'
;MEEREYKVSLQASGKSIPSKVVTPMHGDATICYADPTKPESDLGWEAKMDILEMCKDSWRWQEGNPDGYKTEYSTSHEIENPRLVESGFF
;
A
#
# COMPACT_ATOMS: atom_id res chain seq x y z
N MET A 1 4.97 -13.53 -9.01
CA MET A 1 5.54 -12.35 -8.31
C MET A 1 4.75 -12.05 -7.03
N GLU A 2 3.41 -12.08 -7.10
CA GLU A 2 2.49 -11.87 -5.96
C GLU A 2 2.82 -12.66 -4.68
N GLU A 3 3.33 -13.89 -4.81
CA GLU A 3 3.63 -14.74 -3.65
C GLU A 3 4.82 -14.25 -2.81
N ARG A 4 5.74 -13.45 -3.37
CA ARG A 4 6.94 -12.98 -2.65
C ARG A 4 6.61 -11.82 -1.72
N GLU A 5 5.89 -10.81 -2.21
CA GLU A 5 5.50 -9.63 -1.42
C GLU A 5 4.56 -10.00 -0.27
N TYR A 6 3.62 -10.91 -0.54
CA TYR A 6 2.75 -11.48 0.50
C TYR A 6 3.55 -12.15 1.61
N LYS A 7 4.53 -13.01 1.26
CA LYS A 7 5.42 -13.66 2.24
C LYS A 7 6.25 -12.66 3.05
N VAL A 8 6.74 -11.61 2.41
CA VAL A 8 7.49 -10.54 3.10
C VAL A 8 6.60 -9.77 4.08
N SER A 9 5.34 -9.52 3.71
CA SER A 9 4.35 -8.88 4.59
C SER A 9 3.98 -9.76 5.79
N LEU A 10 3.86 -11.08 5.60
CA LEU A 10 3.68 -12.04 6.71
C LEU A 10 4.88 -11.99 7.67
N GLN A 11 6.09 -11.97 7.13
CA GLN A 11 7.32 -11.88 7.93
C GLN A 11 7.41 -10.55 8.69
N ALA A 12 7.05 -9.44 8.06
CA ALA A 12 7.09 -8.11 8.67
C ALA A 12 6.07 -7.96 9.80
N SER A 13 4.86 -8.48 9.62
CA SER A 13 3.78 -8.38 10.62
C SER A 13 3.86 -9.44 11.72
N GLY A 14 4.52 -10.58 11.47
CA GLY A 14 4.49 -11.75 12.34
C GLY A 14 3.10 -12.39 12.46
N LYS A 15 2.16 -12.02 11.59
CA LYS A 15 0.75 -12.46 11.63
C LYS A 15 0.39 -13.25 10.37
N SER A 16 -0.61 -14.12 10.50
CA SER A 16 -1.26 -14.73 9.33
C SER A 16 -2.22 -13.72 8.71
N ILE A 17 -2.01 -13.39 7.43
CA ILE A 17 -2.85 -12.46 6.68
C ILE A 17 -3.72 -13.28 5.73
N PRO A 18 -5.05 -13.32 5.87
CA PRO A 18 -5.88 -14.09 4.96
C PRO A 18 -5.86 -13.49 3.54
N SER A 19 -5.60 -14.33 2.54
CA SER A 19 -5.62 -13.95 1.12
C SER A 19 -6.55 -14.86 0.32
N LYS A 20 -7.24 -14.31 -0.69
CA LYS A 20 -8.08 -15.08 -1.62
C LYS A 20 -7.73 -14.70 -3.05
N VAL A 21 -7.52 -15.70 -3.90
CA VAL A 21 -7.35 -15.48 -5.34
C VAL A 21 -8.72 -15.12 -5.93
N VAL A 22 -8.79 -13.98 -6.60
CA VAL A 22 -9.97 -13.46 -7.28
C VAL A 22 -9.65 -13.22 -8.75
N THR A 23 -10.65 -12.86 -9.56
CA THR A 23 -10.43 -12.53 -10.97
C THR A 23 -9.55 -11.27 -11.08
N PRO A 24 -8.65 -11.19 -12.07
CA PRO A 24 -7.85 -9.98 -12.31
C PRO A 24 -8.74 -8.75 -12.51
N MET A 25 -8.29 -7.58 -12.04
CA MET A 25 -9.01 -6.34 -12.30
C MET A 25 -8.79 -5.92 -13.75
N HIS A 26 -9.86 -5.53 -14.44
CA HIS A 26 -9.77 -5.13 -15.84
C HIS A 26 -8.90 -3.86 -15.96
N GLY A 27 -7.82 -3.96 -16.72
CA GLY A 27 -6.88 -2.86 -16.93
C GLY A 27 -5.55 -3.01 -16.18
N ASP A 28 -5.43 -3.99 -15.28
CA ASP A 28 -4.16 -4.26 -14.60
C ASP A 28 -3.16 -4.93 -15.54
N ALA A 29 -1.94 -4.38 -15.58
CA ALA A 29 -0.83 -4.98 -16.31
C ALA A 29 -0.26 -6.18 -15.52
N THR A 30 0.15 -7.24 -16.21
CA THR A 30 0.63 -8.48 -15.57
C THR A 30 1.94 -8.29 -14.80
N ILE A 31 2.87 -7.49 -15.32
CA ILE A 31 4.17 -7.18 -14.71
C ILE A 31 4.55 -5.75 -15.09
N CYS A 32 4.98 -4.96 -14.11
CA CYS A 32 5.50 -3.61 -14.32
C CYS A 32 6.68 -3.36 -13.37
N TYR A 33 7.83 -2.97 -13.90
CA TYR A 33 9.02 -2.58 -13.14
C TYR A 33 9.76 -1.45 -13.87
N ALA A 34 10.50 -0.64 -13.13
CA ALA A 34 11.29 0.44 -13.67
C ALA A 34 12.73 -0.01 -13.97
N ASP A 35 13.33 0.59 -15.00
CA ASP A 35 14.79 0.57 -15.22
C ASP A 35 15.43 1.74 -14.45
N PRO A 36 16.26 1.48 -13.42
CA PRO A 36 16.83 2.53 -12.58
C PRO A 36 18.10 3.18 -13.17
N THR A 37 18.58 2.76 -14.35
CA THR A 37 19.86 3.25 -14.91
C THR A 37 19.91 4.75 -15.15
N LYS A 38 18.79 5.36 -15.56
CA LYS A 38 18.71 6.80 -15.84
C LYS A 38 18.92 7.68 -14.59
N PRO A 39 18.14 7.55 -13.51
CA PRO A 39 18.36 8.35 -12.30
C PRO A 39 19.72 8.09 -11.64
N GLU A 40 20.28 6.88 -11.76
CA GLU A 40 21.63 6.59 -11.30
C GLU A 40 22.67 7.42 -12.07
N SER A 41 22.61 7.41 -13.41
CA SER A 41 23.52 8.18 -14.26
C SER A 41 23.36 9.70 -14.11
N ASP A 42 22.12 10.18 -14.12
CA ASP A 42 21.83 11.62 -14.22
C ASP A 42 21.89 12.31 -12.85
N LEU A 43 21.54 11.62 -11.77
CA LEU A 43 21.38 12.19 -10.43
C LEU A 43 22.30 11.56 -9.39
N GLY A 44 23.01 10.48 -9.72
CA GLY A 44 23.78 9.71 -8.73
C GLY A 44 22.88 9.08 -7.66
N TRP A 45 21.58 8.90 -7.96
CA TRP A 45 20.59 8.42 -7.00
C TRP A 45 20.22 6.96 -7.26
N GLU A 46 20.15 6.17 -6.19
CA GLU A 46 19.67 4.79 -6.21
C GLU A 46 18.82 4.48 -4.98
N ALA A 47 17.85 3.58 -5.14
CA ALA A 47 17.07 3.07 -4.02
C ALA A 47 17.95 2.18 -3.13
N LYS A 48 18.01 2.51 -1.83
CA LYS A 48 18.89 1.82 -0.86
C LYS A 48 18.18 0.75 -0.04
N MET A 49 16.86 0.83 0.03
CA MET A 49 16.05 -0.03 0.89
C MET A 49 15.41 -1.15 0.09
N ASP A 50 15.30 -2.32 0.71
CA ASP A 50 14.66 -3.49 0.09
C ASP A 50 13.15 -3.57 0.40
N ILE A 51 12.48 -4.54 -0.23
CA ILE A 51 11.03 -4.76 -0.04
C ILE A 51 10.71 -5.15 1.42
N LEU A 52 11.63 -5.80 2.14
CA LEU A 52 11.42 -6.20 3.53
C LEU A 52 11.40 -4.99 4.46
N GLU A 53 12.32 -4.04 4.26
CA GLU A 53 12.34 -2.76 4.98
C GLU A 53 11.06 -1.96 4.70
N MET A 54 10.63 -1.89 3.44
CA MET A 54 9.36 -1.24 3.07
C MET A 54 8.16 -1.85 3.81
N CYS A 55 8.04 -3.18 3.85
CA CYS A 55 6.96 -3.87 4.55
C CYS A 55 7.02 -3.67 6.07
N LYS A 56 8.21 -3.66 6.68
CA LYS A 56 8.40 -3.42 8.12
C LYS A 56 7.98 -2.02 8.52
N ASP A 57 8.41 -1.00 7.77
CA ASP A 57 8.06 0.38 8.06
C ASP A 57 6.56 0.62 7.88
N SER A 58 5.97 0.04 6.83
CA SER A 58 4.52 0.08 6.60
C SER A 58 3.75 -0.58 7.75
N TRP A 59 4.19 -1.75 8.21
CA TRP A 59 3.55 -2.43 9.35
C TRP A 59 3.71 -1.65 10.66
N ARG A 60 4.90 -1.13 10.93
CA ARG A 60 5.17 -0.29 12.10
C ARG A 60 4.27 0.94 12.14
N TRP A 61 4.09 1.59 10.99
CA TRP A 61 3.15 2.70 10.86
C TRP A 61 1.71 2.26 11.16
N GLN A 62 1.25 1.17 10.53
CA GLN A 62 -0.11 0.66 10.70
C GLN A 62 -0.42 0.20 12.13
N GLU A 63 0.56 -0.39 12.83
CA GLU A 63 0.45 -0.80 14.23
C GLU A 63 0.30 0.41 15.17
N GLY A 64 1.06 1.47 14.92
CA GLY A 64 0.98 2.72 15.69
C GLY A 64 -0.24 3.59 15.35
N ASN A 65 -0.82 3.42 14.16
CA ASN A 65 -1.89 4.26 13.63
C ASN A 65 -3.00 3.39 13.00
N PRO A 66 -3.73 2.60 13.79
CA PRO A 66 -4.72 1.66 13.28
C PRO A 66 -5.82 2.36 12.46
N ASP A 67 -6.22 3.56 12.88
CA ASP A 67 -7.24 4.38 12.22
C ASP A 67 -6.63 5.47 11.31
N GLY A 68 -5.32 5.38 11.02
CA GLY A 68 -4.61 6.39 10.26
C GLY A 68 -4.51 7.75 10.98
N TYR A 69 -4.44 8.82 10.19
CA TYR A 69 -4.38 10.19 10.73
C TYR A 69 -5.75 10.64 11.23
N LYS A 70 -5.80 11.17 12.46
CA LYS A 70 -7.01 11.81 12.98
C LYS A 70 -7.30 13.08 12.18
N THR A 71 -8.47 13.14 11.56
CA THR A 71 -8.95 14.37 10.96
C THR A 71 -9.74 15.17 11.99
N GLU A 72 -9.22 16.32 12.41
CA GLU A 72 -9.91 17.30 13.23
C GLU A 72 -10.98 18.02 12.37
N TYR A 73 -12.03 17.31 11.96
CA TYR A 73 -13.22 17.99 11.45
C TYR A 73 -14.09 18.38 12.64
N SER A 74 -14.12 19.68 12.96
CA SER A 74 -15.11 20.25 13.86
C SER A 74 -16.50 19.95 13.30
N THR A 75 -17.23 19.05 13.95
CA THR A 75 -18.62 18.74 13.62
C THR A 75 -19.48 19.98 13.82
N SER A 76 -19.66 20.77 12.75
CA SER A 76 -20.71 21.79 12.70
C SER A 76 -21.22 22.10 11.29
N HIS A 77 -20.85 21.33 10.27
CA HIS A 77 -21.52 21.35 8.97
C HIS A 77 -21.71 19.91 8.51
N GLU A 78 -22.94 19.53 8.19
CA GLU A 78 -23.27 18.29 7.50
C GLU A 78 -22.49 18.26 6.18
N ILE A 79 -21.33 17.61 6.18
CA ILE A 79 -20.64 17.28 4.95
C ILE A 79 -21.30 16.01 4.44
N GLU A 80 -22.38 16.16 3.67
CA GLU A 80 -22.70 15.15 2.66
C GLU A 80 -21.47 15.03 1.77
N ASN A 81 -20.61 14.06 2.08
CA ASN A 81 -19.45 13.75 1.27
C ASN A 81 -19.92 12.81 0.15
N PRO A 82 -20.13 13.31 -1.08
CA PRO A 82 -20.73 12.50 -2.15
C PRO A 82 -19.82 11.34 -2.60
N ARG A 83 -18.57 11.29 -2.13
CA ARG A 83 -17.63 10.18 -2.42
C ARG A 83 -17.63 9.04 -1.40
N LEU A 84 -18.34 9.18 -0.27
CA LEU A 84 -18.44 8.13 0.75
C LEU A 84 -19.83 7.47 0.80
N VAL A 85 -20.79 7.92 -0.01
CA VAL A 85 -22.17 7.42 0.02
C VAL A 85 -22.41 6.22 -0.90
N GLU A 86 -21.50 5.95 -1.84
CA GLU A 86 -21.65 4.85 -2.79
C GLU A 86 -20.35 4.04 -2.93
N SER A 87 -19.87 3.44 -1.84
CA SER A 87 -19.19 2.16 -1.98
C SER A 87 -20.26 1.06 -2.01
N GLY A 88 -21.09 1.11 -3.06
CA GLY A 88 -21.86 -0.04 -3.48
C GLY A 88 -20.87 -1.15 -3.82
N PHE A 89 -21.16 -2.35 -3.30
CA PHE A 89 -20.59 -3.60 -3.74
C PHE A 89 -20.30 -3.58 -5.25
N PHE A 90 -19.02 -3.64 -5.61
CA PHE A 90 -18.57 -4.23 -6.87
C PHE A 90 -18.09 -5.64 -6.59
#